data_AF-A0A3D2RZI0-F1
#
_entry.id   AF-A0A3D2RZI0-F1
#
_cell.length_a   1.000
_cell.length_b   1.000
_cell.length_c   1.000
_cell.angle_alpha   90.00
_cell.angle_beta   90.00
_cell.angle_gamma   90.00
#
_symmetry.space_group_name_H-M   'P 1'
#
loop_
_entity.id
_entity.type
_entity.pdbx_description
1 polymer ?
#
loop_
_entity_poly.entity_id
_entity_poly.type
_entity_poly.pdbx_seq_one_letter_code
_entity_poly.pdbx_strand_id
1 'polypeptide(L)'
;MPQTAHKIKQRITKQQLALILYRCLDNQEIVSLANLCGIHSHSSFPNLEIKNRIVPSICQNFFDQSASLKKIAQVLGKKSKGVIRRIKYMEMDEIFLFFGNPNYLQSDDELGQILWSMLVDSRQQVQDYAYSLLTELNALELTHGSEKKTLEIEKEDSYSLGNEPIDQIDLELDTNLPVLLKPGRQNRDSSCSRSILRQNGTDWLENQSSRLNQQVLDLTCQCQDLQQQVQEQVKENQLLKEENQVLKEKILRHESHEPVIEQLVEEKRILQLDLAEVSSKMEKQLSLHMERDKAELTASLQSLEKSAGQAQQVFDRLRADFEGHLDSLEQINQVSIANLDGIQQRISTLDDSRQQKVISHTSKLPRVGIFVDVQNMFYAAKDRYAGRLDYIKLLDLMVGSRQLTVAYAYIVQIPEIDQSSFVSLLEHNGYTIRTKDLRLRGDGSAKGDWDVGIAVDIAMMLDSLDVVALASGDGDFCELAELVKRRKKRIEVAAFSHNTSMDLIRSADQFLPISNELII
;
A
#
# COMPACT_ATOMS: atom_id res chain seq x y z
N MET A 1 -7.21 12.47 -19.34
CA MET A 1 -6.10 11.49 -19.39
C MET A 1 -4.74 12.13 -19.73
N PRO A 2 -4.52 12.87 -20.84
CA PRO A 2 -3.16 13.30 -21.21
C PRO A 2 -2.57 14.37 -20.27
N GLN A 3 -3.39 15.33 -19.82
CA GLN A 3 -2.98 16.35 -18.86
C GLN A 3 -2.74 15.78 -17.46
N THR A 4 -3.53 14.78 -17.05
CA THR A 4 -3.40 14.09 -15.75
C THR A 4 -2.10 13.29 -15.66
N ALA A 5 -1.73 12.56 -16.73
CA ALA A 5 -0.50 11.78 -16.77
C ALA A 5 0.78 12.63 -16.69
N HIS A 6 0.74 13.87 -17.18
CA HIS A 6 1.86 14.80 -17.06
C HIS A 6 2.03 15.34 -15.63
N LYS A 7 0.92 15.56 -14.90
CA LYS A 7 0.94 15.92 -13.48
C LYS A 7 1.46 14.77 -12.60
N ILE A 8 1.06 13.53 -12.90
CA ILE A 8 1.54 12.34 -12.21
C ILE A 8 3.07 12.21 -12.38
N LYS A 9 3.59 12.38 -13.61
CA LYS A 9 5.03 12.35 -13.89
C LYS A 9 5.84 13.34 -13.05
N GLN A 10 5.27 14.48 -12.65
CA GLN A 10 5.97 15.49 -11.84
C GLN A 10 6.02 15.14 -10.34
N ARG A 11 5.22 14.17 -9.88
CA ARG A 11 5.03 13.87 -8.46
C ARG A 11 5.42 12.45 -8.04
N ILE A 12 5.52 11.50 -8.97
CA ILE A 12 6.02 10.15 -8.68
C ILE A 12 7.48 9.97 -9.07
N THR A 13 8.21 9.14 -8.34
CA THR A 13 9.57 8.70 -8.69
C THR A 13 9.56 7.46 -9.59
N LYS A 14 10.71 7.14 -10.21
CA LYS A 14 10.89 5.92 -11.00
C LYS A 14 10.64 4.64 -10.21
N GLN A 15 10.99 4.64 -8.93
CA GLN A 15 10.80 3.50 -8.02
C GLN A 15 9.32 3.32 -7.67
N GLN A 16 8.60 4.41 -7.38
CA GLN A 16 7.15 4.37 -7.12
C GLN A 16 6.36 3.89 -8.35
N LEU A 17 6.76 4.34 -9.55
CA LEU A 17 6.16 3.84 -10.78
C LEU A 17 6.46 2.34 -11.00
N ALA A 18 7.68 1.90 -10.67
CA ALA A 18 8.03 0.49 -10.75
C ALA A 18 7.14 -0.35 -9.83
N LEU A 19 6.93 0.08 -8.59
CA LEU A 19 6.05 -0.58 -7.63
C LEU A 19 4.62 -0.74 -8.18
N ILE A 20 4.07 0.34 -8.74
CA ILE A 20 2.73 0.30 -9.37
C ILE A 20 2.71 -0.72 -10.52
N LEU A 21 3.74 -0.76 -11.37
CA LEU A 21 3.83 -1.70 -12.49
C LEU A 21 3.97 -3.16 -12.00
N TYR A 22 4.77 -3.41 -10.97
CA TYR A 22 4.95 -4.74 -10.37
C TYR A 22 3.66 -5.33 -9.83
N ARG A 23 2.85 -4.48 -9.21
CA ARG A 23 1.60 -4.83 -8.51
C ARG A 23 0.36 -4.74 -9.40
N CYS A 24 0.41 -4.02 -10.52
CA CYS A 24 -0.75 -3.83 -11.40
C CYS A 24 -0.73 -4.75 -12.64
N LEU A 25 0.45 -5.22 -13.07
CA LEU A 25 0.62 -5.95 -14.33
C LEU A 25 1.30 -7.31 -14.15
N ASP A 26 0.82 -8.28 -14.93
CA ASP A 26 1.38 -9.62 -15.02
C ASP A 26 2.61 -9.65 -15.94
N ASN A 27 3.42 -10.70 -15.85
CA ASN A 27 4.64 -10.85 -16.65
C ASN A 27 4.39 -10.72 -18.16
N GLN A 28 3.31 -11.32 -18.67
CA GLN A 28 2.94 -11.25 -20.08
C GLN A 28 2.51 -9.84 -20.51
N GLU A 29 1.84 -9.11 -19.62
CA GLU A 29 1.37 -7.75 -19.88
C GLU A 29 2.52 -6.75 -19.85
N ILE A 30 3.50 -6.94 -18.98
CA ILE A 30 4.73 -6.13 -18.93
C ILE A 30 5.54 -6.30 -20.23
N VAL A 31 5.64 -7.53 -20.75
CA VAL A 31 6.30 -7.78 -22.04
C VAL A 31 5.53 -7.14 -23.19
N SER A 32 4.19 -7.23 -23.19
CA SER A 32 3.34 -6.54 -24.17
C SER A 32 3.52 -5.02 -24.11
N LEU A 33 3.57 -4.45 -22.90
CA LEU A 33 3.80 -3.03 -22.67
C LEU A 33 5.20 -2.59 -23.13
N ALA A 34 6.22 -3.40 -22.88
CA ALA A 34 7.60 -3.16 -23.35
C ALA A 34 7.65 -3.07 -24.89
N ASN A 35 7.02 -4.02 -25.58
CA ASN A 35 6.93 -4.04 -27.04
C ASN A 35 6.18 -2.82 -27.58
N LEU A 36 5.08 -2.41 -26.94
CA LEU A 36 4.33 -1.20 -27.31
C LEU A 36 5.16 0.09 -27.14
N CYS A 37 6.09 0.10 -26.19
CA CYS A 37 7.04 1.18 -25.93
C CYS A 37 8.34 1.07 -26.75
N GLY A 38 8.46 0.10 -27.65
CA GLY A 38 9.65 -0.09 -28.50
C GLY A 38 10.87 -0.70 -27.78
N ILE A 39 10.66 -1.34 -26.63
CA ILE A 39 11.70 -2.05 -25.88
C ILE A 39 11.63 -3.52 -26.29
N HIS A 40 12.56 -3.96 -27.14
CA HIS A 40 12.63 -5.35 -27.59
C HIS A 40 13.23 -6.23 -26.50
N SER A 41 12.43 -7.15 -25.94
CA SER A 41 12.94 -8.20 -25.06
C SER A 41 13.23 -9.47 -25.87
N HIS A 42 14.48 -9.94 -25.84
CA HIS A 42 14.82 -11.25 -26.39
C HIS A 42 14.12 -12.36 -25.57
N SER A 43 13.41 -13.23 -26.27
CA SER A 43 12.38 -14.15 -25.78
C SER A 43 12.89 -15.38 -25.01
N SER A 44 13.94 -15.26 -24.18
CA SER A 44 14.63 -16.45 -23.62
C SER A 44 14.96 -16.38 -22.12
N PHE A 45 14.28 -15.57 -21.31
CA PHE A 45 14.57 -15.44 -19.87
C PHE A 45 13.48 -16.05 -18.95
N PRO A 46 13.83 -16.59 -17.77
CA PRO A 46 12.85 -17.10 -16.81
C PRO A 46 12.00 -15.98 -16.18
N ASN A 47 10.76 -16.35 -15.81
CA ASN A 47 9.65 -15.45 -15.44
C ASN A 47 9.95 -14.37 -14.36
N LEU A 48 10.90 -14.58 -13.45
CA LEU A 48 11.18 -13.65 -12.35
C LEU A 48 12.23 -12.57 -12.73
N GLU A 49 13.12 -12.83 -13.69
CA GLU A 49 14.15 -11.87 -14.13
C GLU A 49 13.63 -10.84 -15.14
N ILE A 50 12.52 -11.18 -15.83
CA ILE A 50 11.89 -10.33 -16.84
C ILE A 50 11.41 -9.02 -16.22
N LYS A 51 10.69 -9.07 -15.08
CA LYS A 51 10.19 -7.85 -14.43
C LYS A 51 11.35 -6.96 -13.93
N ASN A 52 12.36 -7.57 -13.30
CA ASN A 52 13.53 -6.86 -12.76
C ASN A 52 14.39 -6.13 -13.79
N ARG A 53 14.48 -6.65 -15.04
CA ARG A 53 15.23 -5.99 -16.12
C ARG A 53 14.39 -5.04 -16.97
N ILE A 54 13.13 -5.37 -17.23
CA ILE A 54 12.28 -4.61 -18.17
C ILE A 54 11.60 -3.41 -17.49
N VAL A 55 11.14 -3.56 -16.25
CA VAL A 55 10.41 -2.50 -15.53
C VAL A 55 11.26 -1.23 -15.38
N PRO A 56 12.56 -1.28 -15.03
CA PRO A 56 13.41 -0.08 -15.00
C PRO A 56 13.49 0.65 -16.34
N SER A 57 13.57 -0.08 -17.47
CA SER A 57 13.60 0.51 -18.81
C SER A 57 12.24 1.11 -19.22
N ILE A 58 11.13 0.48 -18.83
CA ILE A 58 9.78 1.05 -19.02
C ILE A 58 9.63 2.33 -18.20
N CYS A 59 10.08 2.32 -16.93
CA CYS A 59 10.08 3.51 -16.09
C CYS A 59 10.93 4.62 -16.71
N GLN A 60 12.15 4.33 -17.17
CA GLN A 60 12.99 5.32 -17.85
C GLN A 60 12.26 5.95 -19.06
N ASN A 61 11.67 5.12 -19.93
CA ASN A 61 10.93 5.60 -21.10
C ASN A 61 9.66 6.39 -20.73
N PHE A 62 9.01 6.10 -19.59
CA PHE A 62 7.88 6.89 -19.10
C PHE A 62 8.29 8.34 -18.79
N PHE A 63 9.49 8.54 -18.21
CA PHE A 63 9.99 9.87 -17.89
C PHE A 63 10.66 10.57 -19.09
N ASP A 64 11.23 9.84 -20.04
CA ASP A 64 11.98 10.46 -21.14
C ASP A 64 11.11 10.70 -22.39
N GLN A 65 10.14 9.83 -22.68
CA GLN A 65 9.36 9.87 -23.93
C GLN A 65 7.86 10.13 -23.68
N SER A 66 7.36 11.24 -24.23
CA SER A 66 5.93 11.62 -24.10
C SER A 66 4.96 10.64 -24.78
N ALA A 67 5.41 9.92 -25.81
CA ALA A 67 4.64 8.88 -26.49
C ALA A 67 4.46 7.63 -25.60
N SER A 68 5.51 7.21 -24.90
CA SER A 68 5.52 6.06 -23.99
C SER A 68 4.68 6.35 -22.74
N LEU A 69 4.72 7.58 -22.21
CA LEU A 69 3.85 8.03 -21.13
C LEU A 69 2.35 7.85 -21.46
N LYS A 70 1.91 8.25 -22.65
CA LYS A 70 0.50 8.10 -23.06
C LYS A 70 0.09 6.63 -23.16
N LYS A 71 0.96 5.78 -23.71
CA LYS A 71 0.72 4.34 -23.87
C LYS A 71 0.63 3.63 -22.52
N ILE A 72 1.57 3.89 -21.62
CA ILE A 72 1.60 3.30 -20.26
C ILE A 72 0.36 3.74 -19.47
N ALA A 73 0.03 5.03 -19.48
CA ALA A 73 -1.16 5.53 -18.81
C ALA A 73 -2.47 4.94 -19.38
N GLN A 74 -2.52 4.64 -20.68
CA GLN A 74 -3.67 4.00 -21.32
C GLN A 74 -3.82 2.53 -20.91
N VAL A 75 -2.71 1.78 -20.81
CA VAL A 75 -2.74 0.37 -20.39
C VAL A 75 -3.16 0.26 -18.93
N LEU A 76 -2.53 1.03 -18.03
CA LEU A 76 -2.90 1.08 -16.62
C LEU A 76 -4.35 1.57 -16.43
N GLY A 77 -4.77 2.59 -17.18
CA GLY A 77 -6.15 3.08 -17.13
C GLY A 77 -7.19 2.09 -17.64
N LYS A 78 -6.84 1.18 -18.56
CA LYS A 78 -7.73 0.10 -19.02
C LYS A 78 -7.88 -0.97 -17.94
N LYS A 79 -6.78 -1.39 -17.30
CA LYS A 79 -6.79 -2.41 -16.25
C LYS A 79 -7.51 -1.90 -14.99
N SER A 80 -7.21 -0.68 -14.55
CA SER A 80 -7.85 -0.07 -13.37
C SER A 80 -9.24 0.53 -13.62
N LYS A 81 -9.90 0.28 -14.76
CA LYS A 81 -11.16 0.98 -15.14
C LYS A 81 -12.29 0.76 -14.13
N GLY A 82 -12.38 -0.43 -13.54
CA GLY A 82 -13.37 -0.74 -12.50
C GLY A 82 -13.11 0.05 -11.21
N VAL A 83 -11.86 0.04 -10.75
CA VAL A 83 -11.44 0.73 -9.52
C VAL A 83 -11.52 2.25 -9.65
N ILE A 84 -11.14 2.81 -10.81
CA ILE A 84 -11.28 4.25 -11.11
C ILE A 84 -12.74 4.70 -10.97
N ARG A 85 -13.70 3.88 -11.43
CA ARG A 85 -15.13 4.21 -11.27
C ARG A 85 -15.55 4.15 -9.81
N ARG A 86 -15.06 3.16 -9.05
CA ARG A 86 -15.36 2.99 -7.63
C ARG A 86 -14.87 4.18 -6.81
N ILE A 87 -13.59 4.55 -6.93
CA ILE A 87 -12.97 5.64 -6.16
C ILE A 87 -13.60 7.01 -6.50
N LYS A 88 -14.00 7.22 -7.76
CA LYS A 88 -14.65 8.46 -8.18
C LYS A 88 -15.91 8.81 -7.36
N TYR A 89 -16.61 7.82 -6.82
CA TYR A 89 -17.84 8.00 -6.03
C TYR A 89 -17.64 7.81 -4.53
N MET A 90 -16.41 7.55 -4.06
CA MET A 90 -16.09 7.41 -2.64
C MET A 90 -15.71 8.76 -2.05
N GLU A 91 -16.19 9.07 -0.85
CA GLU A 91 -15.74 10.23 -0.08
C GLU A 91 -14.34 10.01 0.53
N MET A 92 -13.66 11.08 0.95
CA MET A 92 -12.30 10.98 1.51
C MET A 92 -12.23 10.06 2.74
N ASP A 93 -13.25 10.09 3.59
CA ASP A 93 -13.32 9.25 4.79
C ASP A 93 -13.51 7.77 4.43
N GLU A 94 -14.24 7.48 3.34
CA GLU A 94 -14.39 6.12 2.82
C GLU A 94 -13.07 5.62 2.21
N ILE A 95 -12.36 6.48 1.47
CA ILE A 95 -11.04 6.15 0.89
C ILE A 95 -10.04 5.84 2.02
N PHE A 96 -10.05 6.64 3.09
CA PHE A 96 -9.17 6.43 4.24
C PHE A 96 -9.53 5.13 4.99
N LEU A 97 -10.82 4.85 5.18
CA LEU A 97 -11.28 3.64 5.88
C LEU A 97 -11.00 2.36 5.08
N PHE A 98 -11.23 2.36 3.76
CA PHE A 98 -11.05 1.18 2.91
C PHE A 98 -9.59 0.89 2.58
N PHE A 99 -8.76 1.91 2.39
CA PHE A 99 -7.38 1.75 1.92
C PHE A 99 -6.31 2.06 2.96
N GLY A 100 -6.68 2.65 4.11
CA GLY A 100 -5.76 2.91 5.23
C GLY A 100 -5.53 1.71 6.15
N ASN A 101 -6.28 0.62 5.96
CA ASN A 101 -6.17 -0.57 6.80
C ASN A 101 -5.62 -1.76 5.96
N PRO A 102 -4.38 -2.25 6.24
CA PRO A 102 -3.71 -3.26 5.42
C PRO A 102 -4.51 -4.58 5.27
N ASN A 103 -5.41 -4.85 6.20
CA ASN A 103 -6.19 -6.09 6.25
C ASN A 103 -7.34 -6.14 5.21
N TYR A 104 -7.73 -5.02 4.61
CA TYR A 104 -8.80 -4.97 3.60
C TYR A 104 -8.30 -5.05 2.16
N LEU A 105 -6.98 -5.02 1.95
CA LEU A 105 -6.35 -5.27 0.65
C LEU A 105 -6.32 -6.78 0.40
N GLN A 106 -7.41 -7.30 -0.17
CA GLN A 106 -7.62 -8.74 -0.35
C GLN A 106 -6.67 -9.40 -1.38
N SER A 107 -5.85 -8.63 -2.12
CA SER A 107 -4.78 -9.17 -2.95
C SER A 107 -3.72 -8.11 -3.31
N ASP A 108 -2.46 -8.52 -3.40
CA ASP A 108 -1.34 -7.68 -3.87
C ASP A 108 -1.59 -7.10 -5.29
N ASP A 109 -2.42 -7.78 -6.10
CA ASP A 109 -2.75 -7.43 -7.49
C ASP A 109 -3.78 -6.30 -7.61
N GLU A 110 -4.59 -6.06 -6.58
CA GLU A 110 -5.54 -4.95 -6.53
C GLU A 110 -4.89 -3.66 -6.03
N LEU A 111 -3.86 -3.76 -5.20
CA LEU A 111 -3.15 -2.63 -4.60
C LEU A 111 -2.60 -1.68 -5.68
N GLY A 112 -1.94 -2.23 -6.71
CA GLY A 112 -1.39 -1.43 -7.82
C GLY A 112 -2.48 -0.70 -8.62
N GLN A 113 -3.64 -1.33 -8.79
CA GLN A 113 -4.78 -0.74 -9.51
C GLN A 113 -5.43 0.40 -8.72
N ILE A 114 -5.56 0.22 -7.40
CA ILE A 114 -6.07 1.22 -6.46
C ILE A 114 -5.15 2.44 -6.44
N LEU A 115 -3.85 2.24 -6.24
CA LEU A 115 -2.86 3.32 -6.25
C LEU A 115 -2.90 4.13 -7.55
N TRP A 116 -2.90 3.45 -8.70
CA TRP A 116 -3.00 4.13 -10.00
C TRP A 116 -4.31 4.90 -10.14
N SER A 117 -5.43 4.35 -9.66
CA SER A 117 -6.73 4.99 -9.76
C SER A 117 -6.85 6.25 -8.90
N MET A 118 -6.25 6.27 -7.70
CA MET A 118 -6.21 7.46 -6.84
C MET A 118 -5.32 8.56 -7.42
N LEU A 119 -4.19 8.19 -8.02
CA LEU A 119 -3.29 9.14 -8.71
C LEU A 119 -3.94 9.83 -9.92
N VAL A 120 -4.91 9.17 -10.56
CA VAL A 120 -5.63 9.67 -11.74
C VAL A 120 -6.91 10.45 -11.37
N ASP A 121 -7.34 10.44 -10.10
CA ASP A 121 -8.54 11.14 -9.63
C ASP A 121 -8.44 12.65 -9.86
N SER A 122 -9.57 13.35 -9.99
CA SER A 122 -9.61 14.81 -10.17
C SER A 122 -9.37 15.60 -8.87
N ARG A 123 -9.59 14.99 -7.70
CA ARG A 123 -9.50 15.63 -6.39
C ARG A 123 -8.06 15.61 -5.88
N GLN A 124 -7.57 16.78 -5.46
CA GLN A 124 -6.20 16.95 -4.99
C GLN A 124 -5.90 16.16 -3.70
N GLN A 125 -6.87 16.12 -2.78
CA GLN A 125 -6.76 15.40 -1.50
C GLN A 125 -6.56 13.88 -1.67
N VAL A 126 -7.28 13.27 -2.62
CA VAL A 126 -7.14 11.84 -2.95
C VAL A 126 -5.76 11.55 -3.52
N GLN A 127 -5.27 12.43 -4.39
CA GLN A 127 -3.94 12.30 -4.95
C GLN A 127 -2.88 12.40 -3.85
N ASP A 128 -2.97 13.41 -2.97
CA ASP A 128 -2.02 13.65 -1.87
C ASP A 128 -1.96 12.44 -0.90
N TYR A 129 -3.11 11.82 -0.60
CA TYR A 129 -3.17 10.60 0.19
C TYR A 129 -2.48 9.42 -0.51
N ALA A 130 -2.71 9.22 -1.81
CA ALA A 130 -2.03 8.18 -2.58
C ALA A 130 -0.51 8.35 -2.61
N TYR A 131 -0.01 9.59 -2.62
CA TYR A 131 1.43 9.87 -2.50
C TYR A 131 1.99 9.51 -1.12
N SER A 132 1.25 9.80 -0.03
CA SER A 132 1.65 9.37 1.32
C SER A 132 1.80 7.85 1.39
N LEU A 133 0.78 7.13 0.90
CA LEU A 133 0.76 5.67 0.89
C LEU A 133 1.90 5.08 0.05
N LEU A 134 2.19 5.66 -1.13
CA LEU A 134 3.33 5.26 -1.97
C LEU A 134 4.68 5.50 -1.29
N THR A 135 4.78 6.51 -0.43
CA THR A 135 6.01 6.85 0.29
C THR A 135 6.23 5.88 1.45
N GLU A 136 5.17 5.56 2.19
CA GLU A 136 5.17 4.56 3.26
C GLU A 136 5.50 3.16 2.73
N LEU A 137 4.88 2.73 1.62
CA LEU A 137 5.13 1.42 1.02
C LEU A 137 6.58 1.28 0.50
N ASN A 138 7.14 2.33 -0.10
CA ASN A 138 8.54 2.33 -0.50
C ASN A 138 9.50 2.24 0.70
N ALA A 139 9.16 2.88 1.83
CA ALA A 139 9.97 2.80 3.05
C ALA A 139 9.95 1.38 3.64
N LEU A 140 8.82 0.69 3.58
CA LEU A 140 8.66 -0.70 4.05
C LEU A 140 9.41 -1.73 3.19
N GLU A 141 9.48 -1.54 1.86
CA GLU A 141 10.28 -2.40 0.99
C GLU A 141 11.80 -2.21 1.19
N LEU A 142 12.24 -1.01 1.58
CA LEU A 142 13.63 -0.73 1.94
C LEU A 142 14.05 -1.41 3.27
N THR A 143 13.12 -1.55 4.22
CA THR A 143 13.38 -2.25 5.49
C THR A 143 13.31 -3.78 5.35
N HIS A 144 12.39 -4.31 4.54
CA HIS A 144 12.28 -5.75 4.28
C HIS A 144 13.27 -6.28 3.22
N GLY A 145 13.86 -5.41 2.40
CA GLY A 145 14.93 -5.77 1.46
C GLY A 145 16.25 -6.19 2.12
N SER A 146 16.47 -5.79 3.37
CA SER A 146 17.64 -6.16 4.20
C SER A 146 17.53 -7.55 4.85
N GLU A 147 16.33 -8.09 5.04
CA GLU A 147 16.16 -9.39 5.71
C GLU A 147 16.08 -10.57 4.73
N LYS A 148 15.68 -10.33 3.47
CA LYS A 148 15.64 -11.38 2.43
C LYS A 148 16.92 -11.55 1.61
N LYS A 149 17.97 -10.75 1.88
CA LYS A 149 19.27 -10.83 1.18
C LYS A 149 20.42 -11.34 2.04
N THR A 150 20.16 -11.70 3.30
CA THR A 150 21.21 -12.05 4.29
C THR A 150 21.29 -13.55 4.58
N LEU A 151 20.59 -14.38 3.81
CA LEU A 151 20.69 -15.84 3.85
C LEU A 151 20.84 -16.35 2.42
N GLU A 152 22.02 -16.11 1.82
CA GLU A 152 22.63 -16.84 0.67
C GLU A 152 23.80 -16.04 0.06
N ILE A 153 24.68 -15.42 0.85
CA ILE A 153 26.03 -15.03 0.40
C ILE A 153 27.00 -15.23 1.57
N GLU A 154 27.20 -16.48 1.97
CA GLU A 154 28.41 -16.92 2.67
C GLU A 154 29.02 -18.06 1.87
N LYS A 155 29.95 -17.70 0.99
CA LYS A 155 31.11 -18.47 0.47
C LYS A 155 31.46 -17.93 -0.90
N GLU A 156 32.47 -17.07 -0.95
CA GLU A 156 33.71 -17.30 -1.72
C GLU A 156 34.55 -16.01 -1.74
N ASP A 157 35.78 -16.18 -1.27
CA ASP A 157 37.01 -15.45 -1.58
C ASP A 157 37.22 -14.02 -1.08
N SER A 158 37.62 -13.97 0.19
CA SER A 158 38.61 -13.03 0.69
C SER A 158 40.01 -13.37 0.14
N TYR A 159 40.61 -12.48 -0.64
CA TYR A 159 42.07 -12.34 -0.70
C TYR A 159 42.46 -10.89 -0.48
N SER A 160 43.04 -10.66 0.70
CA SER A 160 43.68 -9.44 1.14
C SER A 160 44.91 -9.13 0.27
N LEU A 161 44.97 -7.96 -0.35
CA LEU A 161 46.24 -7.38 -0.79
C LEU A 161 46.98 -6.86 0.44
N GLY A 162 48.08 -7.52 0.78
CA GLY A 162 49.10 -7.00 1.68
C GLY A 162 49.99 -6.00 0.94
N ASN A 163 50.12 -4.83 1.53
CA ASN A 163 51.19 -3.87 1.24
C ASN A 163 52.52 -4.42 1.76
N GLU A 164 53.58 -4.42 0.93
CA GLU A 164 54.96 -4.05 1.31
C GLU A 164 55.79 -3.73 0.05
N PRO A 165 56.82 -2.87 0.13
CA PRO A 165 57.50 -2.26 -1.01
C PRO A 165 58.68 -3.11 -1.51
N ILE A 166 59.00 -3.03 -2.80
CA ILE A 166 60.22 -3.65 -3.36
C ILE A 166 61.12 -2.57 -3.93
N ASP A 167 62.26 -2.40 -3.25
CA ASP A 167 63.43 -1.65 -3.64
C ASP A 167 64.17 -2.29 -4.83
N GLN A 168 64.82 -1.40 -5.59
CA GLN A 168 66.09 -1.53 -6.32
C GLN A 168 66.61 -2.95 -6.62
N ILE A 169 66.64 -3.31 -7.91
CA ILE A 169 67.60 -4.29 -8.44
C ILE A 169 68.28 -3.67 -9.67
N ASP A 170 69.53 -3.28 -9.47
CA ASP A 170 70.54 -3.09 -10.51
C ASP A 170 70.79 -4.42 -11.22
N LEU A 171 70.81 -4.42 -12.56
CA LEU A 171 71.28 -5.56 -13.34
C LEU A 171 72.54 -5.17 -14.11
N GLU A 172 73.65 -5.69 -13.60
CA GLU A 172 75.01 -5.56 -14.12
C GLU A 172 75.15 -6.16 -15.53
N LEU A 173 75.88 -5.44 -16.38
CA LEU A 173 76.34 -5.88 -17.70
C LEU A 173 77.39 -6.99 -17.56
N ASP A 174 77.07 -8.19 -18.02
CA ASP A 174 78.03 -9.27 -18.16
C ASP A 174 78.67 -9.23 -19.55
N THR A 175 79.96 -8.86 -19.59
CA THR A 175 80.79 -8.86 -20.79
C THR A 175 81.64 -10.12 -20.78
N ASN A 176 81.32 -11.09 -21.65
CA ASN A 176 82.22 -12.22 -21.90
C ASN A 176 82.51 -12.38 -23.39
N LEU A 177 83.74 -11.98 -23.71
CA LEU A 177 84.44 -12.06 -25.00
C LEU A 177 84.89 -13.52 -25.27
N PRO A 178 84.80 -14.07 -26.50
CA PRO A 178 85.55 -15.27 -26.86
C PRO A 178 86.95 -14.92 -27.40
N VAL A 179 87.92 -15.68 -26.90
CA VAL A 179 89.37 -15.61 -27.18
C VAL A 179 89.71 -16.13 -28.59
N LEU A 180 90.39 -15.30 -29.39
CA LEU A 180 91.03 -15.68 -30.65
C LEU A 180 92.45 -16.24 -30.42
N LEU A 181 92.67 -17.49 -30.82
CA LEU A 181 94.00 -18.11 -30.93
C LEU A 181 94.80 -17.47 -32.09
N LYS A 182 96.05 -17.05 -31.81
CA LYS A 182 97.00 -16.53 -32.81
C LYS A 182 97.91 -17.63 -33.38
N PRO A 183 98.42 -17.49 -34.63
CA PRO A 183 99.23 -18.50 -35.30
C PRO A 183 100.75 -18.32 -35.05
N GLY A 184 101.48 -19.43 -35.06
CA GLY A 184 102.94 -19.48 -34.94
C GLY A 184 103.69 -19.12 -36.23
N ARG A 185 104.86 -18.47 -36.09
CA ARG A 185 105.76 -18.05 -37.17
C ARG A 185 106.96 -19.00 -37.33
N GLN A 186 107.19 -19.37 -38.60
CA GLN A 186 108.47 -19.40 -39.35
C GLN A 186 109.68 -20.21 -38.86
N ASN A 187 110.10 -21.16 -39.71
CA ASN A 187 111.28 -21.11 -40.62
C ASN A 187 112.10 -22.42 -40.62
N ARG A 188 112.25 -23.05 -41.80
CA ARG A 188 113.49 -23.08 -42.61
C ARG A 188 113.44 -24.16 -43.69
N ASP A 189 113.84 -23.74 -44.88
CA ASP A 189 114.06 -24.54 -46.09
C ASP A 189 115.16 -25.62 -45.94
N SER A 190 115.07 -26.68 -46.74
CA SER A 190 116.13 -27.00 -47.71
C SER A 190 115.72 -28.10 -48.70
N SER A 191 115.63 -27.70 -49.98
CA SER A 191 116.00 -28.42 -51.20
C SER A 191 115.58 -29.89 -51.40
N CYS A 192 114.67 -30.15 -52.35
CA CYS A 192 114.97 -31.00 -53.51
C CYS A 192 113.88 -30.91 -54.61
N SER A 193 114.34 -30.79 -55.86
CA SER A 193 113.64 -31.13 -57.12
C SER A 193 112.58 -30.19 -57.70
N ARG A 194 113.07 -29.39 -58.66
CA ARG A 194 112.35 -28.57 -59.64
C ARG A 194 111.51 -29.45 -60.57
N SER A 195 110.27 -29.00 -60.85
CA SER A 195 109.45 -29.22 -62.07
C SER A 195 108.02 -29.78 -61.89
N ILE A 196 107.52 -30.00 -60.66
CA ILE A 196 106.11 -30.45 -60.43
C ILE A 196 105.29 -29.49 -59.51
N LEU A 197 105.88 -28.41 -59.02
CA LEU A 197 105.31 -27.58 -57.93
C LEU A 197 104.55 -26.29 -58.34
N ARG A 198 104.22 -26.07 -59.62
CA ARG A 198 103.53 -24.83 -60.05
C ARG A 198 102.00 -24.91 -60.18
N GLN A 199 101.40 -26.10 -60.29
CA GLN A 199 99.94 -26.24 -60.42
C GLN A 199 99.24 -26.47 -59.06
N ASN A 200 99.82 -27.24 -58.14
CA ASN A 200 99.16 -27.50 -56.84
C ASN A 200 99.17 -26.30 -55.88
N GLY A 201 100.10 -25.35 -56.06
CA GLY A 201 100.17 -24.13 -55.25
C GLY A 201 99.13 -23.08 -55.64
N THR A 202 98.77 -23.00 -56.92
CA THR A 202 97.73 -22.08 -57.42
C THR A 202 96.34 -22.55 -57.00
N ASP A 203 96.05 -23.85 -57.14
CA ASP A 203 94.74 -24.42 -56.78
C ASP A 203 94.47 -24.40 -55.27
N TRP A 204 95.52 -24.49 -54.45
CA TRP A 204 95.42 -24.35 -53.00
C TRP A 204 95.17 -22.90 -52.57
N LEU A 205 95.88 -21.95 -53.17
CA LEU A 205 95.69 -20.51 -52.92
C LEU A 205 94.31 -20.03 -53.40
N GLU A 206 93.82 -20.57 -54.52
CA GLU A 206 92.50 -20.25 -55.08
C GLU A 206 91.35 -20.81 -54.22
N ASN A 207 91.51 -22.03 -53.68
CA ASN A 207 90.57 -22.58 -52.69
C ASN A 207 90.59 -21.82 -51.36
N GLN A 208 91.76 -21.39 -50.88
CA GLN A 208 91.87 -20.54 -49.69
C GLN A 208 91.22 -19.18 -49.92
N SER A 209 91.48 -18.55 -51.07
CA SER A 209 90.85 -17.27 -51.43
C SER A 209 89.33 -17.40 -51.55
N SER A 210 88.82 -18.49 -52.10
CA SER A 210 87.38 -18.74 -52.21
C SER A 210 86.73 -18.93 -50.84
N ARG A 211 87.37 -19.69 -49.93
CA ARG A 211 86.90 -19.83 -48.53
C ARG A 211 86.91 -18.51 -47.77
N LEU A 212 87.96 -17.71 -47.91
CA LEU A 212 88.04 -16.38 -47.30
C LEU A 212 86.97 -15.44 -47.87
N ASN A 213 86.74 -15.46 -49.18
CA ASN A 213 85.68 -14.66 -49.80
C ASN A 213 84.29 -15.08 -49.32
N GLN A 214 84.05 -16.38 -49.14
CA GLN A 214 82.78 -16.88 -48.61
C GLN A 214 82.59 -16.48 -47.14
N GLN A 215 83.65 -16.54 -46.32
CA GLN A 215 83.59 -16.01 -44.94
C GLN A 215 83.34 -14.50 -44.89
N VAL A 216 83.95 -13.73 -45.79
CA VAL A 216 83.70 -12.28 -45.89
C VAL A 216 82.25 -12.02 -46.30
N LEU A 217 81.69 -12.82 -47.22
CA LEU A 217 80.29 -12.71 -47.62
C LEU A 217 79.35 -13.03 -46.45
N ASP A 218 79.60 -14.13 -45.74
CA ASP A 218 78.79 -14.54 -44.58
C ASP A 218 78.84 -13.48 -43.45
N LEU A 219 80.03 -12.94 -43.16
CA LEU A 219 80.19 -11.84 -42.19
C LEU A 219 79.47 -10.56 -42.66
N THR A 220 79.49 -10.28 -43.96
CA THR A 220 78.77 -9.11 -44.52
C THR A 220 77.26 -9.27 -44.37
N CYS A 221 76.73 -10.46 -44.63
CA CYS A 221 75.31 -10.76 -44.40
C CYS A 221 74.95 -10.65 -42.91
N GLN A 222 75.76 -11.20 -42.00
CA GLN A 222 75.54 -11.07 -40.56
C GLN A 222 75.57 -9.61 -40.08
N CYS A 223 76.49 -8.80 -40.61
CA CYS A 223 76.53 -7.37 -40.32
C CYS A 223 75.27 -6.64 -40.81
N GLN A 224 74.73 -7.02 -41.97
CA GLN A 224 73.48 -6.45 -42.50
C GLN A 224 72.26 -6.85 -41.65
N ASP A 225 72.15 -8.13 -41.26
CA ASP A 225 71.06 -8.60 -40.41
C ASP A 225 71.07 -7.92 -39.03
N LEU A 226 72.25 -7.82 -38.40
CA LEU A 226 72.41 -7.09 -37.14
C LEU A 226 72.07 -5.61 -37.30
N GLN A 227 72.45 -4.99 -38.42
CA GLN A 227 72.11 -3.59 -38.69
C GLN A 227 70.59 -3.40 -38.84
N GLN A 228 69.89 -4.36 -39.46
CA GLN A 228 68.43 -4.34 -39.57
C GLN A 228 67.76 -4.52 -38.20
N GLN A 229 68.23 -5.45 -37.37
CA GLN A 229 67.72 -5.66 -36.01
C GLN A 229 67.90 -4.41 -35.14
N VAL A 230 69.07 -3.75 -35.22
CA VAL A 230 69.31 -2.49 -34.50
C VAL A 230 68.36 -1.40 -34.99
N GLN A 231 68.10 -1.30 -36.29
CA GLN A 231 67.13 -0.32 -36.82
C GLN A 231 65.70 -0.59 -36.34
N GLU A 232 65.30 -1.86 -36.23
CA GLU A 232 63.98 -2.24 -35.73
C GLU A 232 63.84 -1.91 -34.24
N GLN A 233 64.84 -2.24 -33.42
CA GLN A 233 64.88 -1.86 -32.00
C GLN A 233 64.90 -0.35 -31.79
N VAL A 234 65.55 0.42 -32.67
CA VAL A 234 65.52 1.89 -32.61
C VAL A 234 64.11 2.42 -32.87
N LYS A 235 63.38 1.85 -33.83
CA LYS A 235 61.98 2.22 -34.09
C LYS A 235 61.07 1.88 -32.92
N GLU A 236 61.23 0.69 -32.34
CA GLU A 236 60.46 0.26 -31.16
C GLU A 236 60.71 1.18 -29.96
N ASN A 237 61.98 1.52 -29.68
CA ASN A 237 62.32 2.47 -28.63
C ASN A 237 61.75 3.87 -28.88
N GLN A 238 61.60 4.28 -30.14
CA GLN A 238 60.98 5.55 -30.48
C GLN A 238 59.48 5.54 -30.19
N LEU A 239 58.78 4.47 -30.56
CA LEU A 239 57.35 4.28 -30.23
C LEU A 239 57.12 4.25 -28.71
N LEU A 240 57.93 3.50 -27.96
CA LEU A 240 57.84 3.44 -26.50
C LEU A 240 58.09 4.81 -25.84
N LYS A 241 58.94 5.67 -26.43
CA LYS A 241 59.14 7.04 -25.95
C LYS A 241 57.90 7.91 -26.17
N GLU A 242 57.25 7.79 -27.32
CA GLU A 242 56.00 8.49 -27.63
C GLU A 242 54.88 8.05 -26.68
N GLU A 243 54.74 6.74 -26.44
CA GLU A 243 53.76 6.21 -25.48
C GLU A 243 54.02 6.71 -24.05
N ASN A 244 55.29 6.71 -23.60
CA ASN A 244 55.65 7.26 -22.30
C ASN A 244 55.35 8.76 -22.18
N GLN A 245 55.49 9.52 -23.27
CA GLN A 245 55.12 10.93 -23.28
C GLN A 245 53.61 11.12 -23.09
N VAL A 246 52.79 10.33 -23.81
CA VAL A 246 51.33 10.36 -23.67
C VAL A 246 50.88 9.94 -22.26
N LEU A 247 51.54 8.93 -21.66
CA LEU A 247 51.24 8.52 -20.29
C LEU A 247 51.58 9.60 -19.28
N LYS A 248 52.72 10.30 -19.44
CA LYS A 248 53.08 11.45 -18.58
C LYS A 248 52.04 12.57 -18.66
N GLU A 249 51.55 12.88 -19.86
CA GLU A 249 50.47 13.88 -20.02
C GLU A 249 49.17 13.46 -19.32
N LYS A 250 48.82 12.16 -19.35
CA LYS A 250 47.65 11.64 -18.63
C LYS A 250 47.82 11.73 -17.12
N ILE A 251 49.00 11.38 -16.59
CA ILE A 251 49.31 11.47 -15.16
C ILE A 251 49.17 12.92 -14.69
N LEU A 252 49.75 13.88 -15.42
CA LEU A 252 49.66 15.31 -15.10
C LEU A 252 48.21 15.82 -15.06
N ARG A 253 47.35 15.31 -15.97
CA ARG A 253 45.91 15.63 -15.92
C ARG A 253 45.24 15.05 -14.68
N HIS A 254 45.58 13.83 -14.28
CA HIS A 254 45.02 13.22 -13.07
C HIS A 254 45.47 13.92 -11.79
N GLU A 255 46.74 14.31 -11.69
CA GLU A 255 47.27 15.13 -10.58
C GLU A 255 46.52 16.48 -10.48
N SER A 256 46.09 17.06 -11.61
CA SER A 256 45.31 18.30 -11.57
C SER A 256 43.90 18.16 -10.97
N HIS A 257 43.35 16.94 -10.91
CA HIS A 257 42.03 16.66 -10.33
C HIS A 257 42.08 16.30 -8.84
N GLU A 258 43.25 15.92 -8.33
CA GLU A 258 43.49 15.58 -6.92
C GLU A 258 43.06 16.68 -5.92
N PRO A 259 43.39 17.98 -6.11
CA PRO A 259 42.98 19.02 -5.17
C PRO A 259 41.46 19.26 -5.16
N VAL A 260 40.76 19.00 -6.28
CA VAL A 260 39.29 19.12 -6.36
C VAL A 260 38.63 17.99 -5.58
N ILE A 261 39.19 16.78 -5.66
CA ILE A 261 38.70 15.63 -4.89
C ILE A 261 38.90 15.89 -3.39
N GLU A 262 40.05 16.41 -2.96
CA GLU A 262 40.30 16.77 -1.56
C GLU A 262 39.31 17.81 -1.03
N GLN A 263 39.01 18.85 -1.82
CA GLN A 263 37.99 19.84 -1.46
C GLN A 263 36.61 19.23 -1.28
N LEU A 264 36.18 18.36 -2.20
CA LEU A 264 34.88 17.69 -2.11
C LEU A 264 34.80 16.73 -0.92
N VAL A 265 35.91 16.07 -0.56
CA VAL A 265 35.99 15.22 0.63
C VAL A 265 35.82 16.06 1.90
N GLU A 266 36.44 17.23 1.96
CA GLU A 266 36.31 18.13 3.12
C GLU A 266 34.90 18.74 3.21
N GLU A 267 34.31 19.18 2.11
CA GLU A 267 32.91 19.65 2.08
C GLU A 267 31.95 18.55 2.53
N LYS A 268 32.13 17.31 2.05
CA LYS A 268 31.35 16.16 2.50
C LYS A 268 31.50 15.93 4.01
N ARG A 269 32.70 16.07 4.56
CA ARG A 269 32.97 15.90 6.00
C ARG A 269 32.23 16.96 6.82
N ILE A 270 32.24 18.22 6.37
CA ILE A 270 31.52 19.32 7.04
C ILE A 270 30.01 19.06 7.01
N LEU A 271 29.46 18.72 5.84
CA LEU A 271 28.02 18.43 5.70
C LEU A 271 27.56 17.25 6.57
N GLN A 272 28.41 16.24 6.77
CA GLN A 272 28.10 15.13 7.67
C GLN A 272 28.01 15.56 9.14
N LEU A 273 28.87 16.50 9.56
CA LEU A 273 28.81 17.06 10.92
C LEU A 273 27.56 17.92 11.12
N ASP A 274 27.23 18.77 10.15
CA ASP A 274 26.02 19.60 10.21
C ASP A 274 24.75 18.73 10.24
N LEU A 275 24.72 17.65 9.45
CA LEU A 275 23.61 16.69 9.47
C LEU A 275 23.46 16.01 10.84
N ALA A 276 24.58 15.63 11.46
CA ALA A 276 24.56 15.03 12.80
C ALA A 276 24.05 16.02 13.86
N GLU A 277 24.45 17.28 13.78
CA GLU A 277 23.99 18.32 14.70
C GLU A 277 22.49 18.59 14.56
N VAL A 278 22.00 18.73 13.32
CA VAL A 278 20.58 18.94 13.04
C VAL A 278 19.75 17.74 13.51
N SER A 279 20.22 16.52 13.24
CA SER A 279 19.54 15.29 13.68
C SER A 279 19.43 15.24 15.21
N SER A 280 20.52 15.54 15.94
CA SER A 280 20.50 15.58 17.40
C SER A 280 19.55 16.64 17.96
N LYS A 281 19.50 17.83 17.33
CA LYS A 281 18.55 18.89 17.73
C LYS A 281 17.10 18.45 17.51
N MET A 282 16.82 17.81 16.37
CA MET A 282 15.49 17.33 16.03
C MET A 282 15.03 16.21 16.97
N GLU A 283 15.89 15.25 17.28
CA GLU A 283 15.61 14.18 18.26
C GLU A 283 15.30 14.76 19.65
N LYS A 284 16.07 15.76 20.09
CA LYS A 284 15.84 16.43 21.38
C LYS A 284 14.51 17.18 21.42
N GLN A 285 14.14 17.87 20.34
CA GLN A 285 12.85 18.55 20.25
C GLN A 285 11.68 17.55 20.24
N LEU A 286 11.84 16.45 19.50
CA LEU A 286 10.83 15.39 19.44
C LEU A 286 10.62 14.75 20.82
N SER A 287 11.70 14.43 21.54
CA SER A 287 11.61 13.88 22.91
C SER A 287 10.89 14.82 23.87
N LEU A 288 11.19 16.13 23.81
CA LEU A 288 10.55 17.13 24.67
C LEU A 288 9.06 17.28 24.35
N HIS A 289 8.68 17.28 23.08
CA HIS A 289 7.26 17.33 22.68
C HIS A 289 6.53 16.07 23.12
N MET A 290 7.09 14.88 22.91
CA MET A 290 6.49 13.62 23.34
C MET A 290 6.30 13.55 24.86
N GLU A 291 7.27 14.03 25.65
CA GLU A 291 7.12 14.09 27.12
C GLU A 291 6.03 15.06 27.56
N ARG A 292 5.92 16.21 26.88
CA ARG A 292 4.87 17.21 27.15
C ARG A 292 3.48 16.67 26.83
N ASP A 293 3.31 16.09 25.65
CA ASP A 293 2.04 15.51 25.22
C ASP A 293 1.62 14.35 26.13
N LYS A 294 2.58 13.49 26.50
CA LYS A 294 2.36 12.42 27.49
C LYS A 294 1.89 12.98 28.83
N ALA A 295 2.53 14.04 29.34
CA ALA A 295 2.12 14.67 30.59
C ALA A 295 0.69 15.25 30.50
N GLU A 296 0.35 15.92 29.41
CA GLU A 296 -0.97 16.50 29.18
C GLU A 296 -2.08 15.43 29.09
N LEU A 297 -1.82 14.34 28.35
CA LEU A 297 -2.71 13.19 28.27
C LEU A 297 -2.91 12.52 29.64
N THR A 298 -1.83 12.34 30.42
CA THR A 298 -1.96 11.74 31.75
C THR A 298 -2.77 12.61 32.72
N ALA A 299 -2.62 13.94 32.67
CA ALA A 299 -3.43 14.85 33.46
C ALA A 299 -4.91 14.82 33.05
N SER A 300 -5.18 14.75 31.75
CA SER A 300 -6.54 14.63 31.21
C SER A 300 -7.21 13.32 31.62
N LEU A 301 -6.48 12.20 31.59
CA LEU A 301 -6.96 10.90 32.05
C LEU A 301 -7.31 10.91 33.53
N GLN A 302 -6.44 11.47 34.39
CA GLN A 302 -6.72 11.60 35.83
C GLN A 302 -7.97 12.43 36.13
N SER A 303 -8.18 13.51 35.37
CA SER A 303 -9.40 14.33 35.49
C SER A 303 -10.65 13.54 35.08
N LEU A 304 -10.57 12.78 33.98
CA LEU A 304 -11.67 11.95 33.50
C LEU A 304 -12.00 10.81 34.49
N GLU A 305 -11.00 10.12 35.04
CA GLU A 305 -11.17 9.10 36.07
C GLU A 305 -11.87 9.67 37.31
N LYS A 306 -11.48 10.87 37.75
CA LYS A 306 -12.14 11.55 38.86
C LYS A 306 -13.61 11.87 38.56
N SER A 307 -13.91 12.36 37.35
CA SER A 307 -15.28 12.65 36.92
C SER A 307 -16.13 11.38 36.82
N ALA A 308 -15.57 10.30 36.27
CA ALA A 308 -16.21 9.00 36.21
C ALA A 308 -16.51 8.44 37.62
N GLY A 309 -15.56 8.56 38.55
CA GLY A 309 -15.78 8.18 39.95
C GLY A 309 -16.89 8.99 40.63
N GLN A 310 -16.98 10.30 40.34
CA GLN A 310 -18.07 11.14 40.82
C GLN A 310 -19.42 10.73 40.22
N ALA A 311 -19.47 10.43 38.92
CA ALA A 311 -20.69 9.95 38.27
C ALA A 311 -21.15 8.63 38.89
N GLN A 312 -20.23 7.69 39.13
CA GLN A 312 -20.55 6.41 39.78
C GLN A 312 -21.17 6.62 41.17
N GLN A 313 -20.61 7.51 41.98
CA GLN A 313 -21.16 7.84 43.30
C GLN A 313 -22.56 8.47 43.25
N VAL A 314 -22.89 9.18 42.17
CA VAL A 314 -24.23 9.73 41.94
C VAL A 314 -25.19 8.61 41.54
N PHE A 315 -24.76 7.69 40.66
CA PHE A 315 -25.57 6.52 40.29
C PHE A 315 -25.84 5.61 41.47
N ASP A 316 -24.86 5.36 42.33
CA ASP A 316 -25.05 4.53 43.54
C ASP A 316 -26.05 5.17 44.51
N ARG A 317 -26.02 6.51 44.65
CA ARG A 317 -27.01 7.25 45.44
C ARG A 317 -28.42 7.16 44.85
N LEU A 318 -28.55 7.40 43.54
CA LEU A 318 -29.84 7.27 42.85
C LEU A 318 -30.41 5.86 42.98
N ARG A 319 -29.55 4.84 42.87
CA ARG A 319 -29.94 3.44 43.05
C ARG A 319 -30.49 3.20 44.45
N ALA A 320 -29.81 3.67 45.49
CA ALA A 320 -30.28 3.55 46.88
C ALA A 320 -31.63 4.26 47.08
N ASP A 321 -31.81 5.45 46.50
CA ASP A 321 -33.08 6.18 46.56
C ASP A 321 -34.21 5.41 45.86
N PHE A 322 -33.94 4.81 44.68
CA PHE A 322 -34.92 3.98 43.97
C PHE A 322 -35.29 2.72 44.74
N GLU A 323 -34.31 2.05 45.35
CA GLU A 323 -34.55 0.89 46.22
C GLU A 323 -35.45 1.28 47.41
N GLY A 324 -35.18 2.41 48.06
CA GLY A 324 -36.05 2.93 49.14
C GLY A 324 -37.48 3.29 48.68
N HIS A 325 -37.63 3.83 47.47
CA HIS A 325 -38.95 4.09 46.88
C HIS A 325 -39.70 2.79 46.54
N LEU A 326 -39.00 1.78 46.04
CA LEU A 326 -39.56 0.46 45.76
C LEU A 326 -40.08 -0.22 47.03
N ASP A 327 -39.28 -0.21 48.11
CA ASP A 327 -39.68 -0.75 49.41
C ASP A 327 -40.93 -0.03 49.94
N SER A 328 -40.97 1.30 49.80
CA SER A 328 -42.13 2.11 50.21
C SER A 328 -43.39 1.76 49.39
N LEU A 329 -43.24 1.57 48.08
CA LEU A 329 -44.34 1.16 47.21
C LEU A 329 -44.82 -0.26 47.53
N GLU A 330 -43.89 -1.17 47.82
CA GLU A 330 -44.22 -2.53 48.23
C GLU A 330 -45.02 -2.52 49.54
N GLN A 331 -44.61 -1.72 50.51
CA GLN A 331 -45.34 -1.55 51.77
C GLN A 331 -46.75 -0.99 51.54
N ILE A 332 -46.90 0.04 50.69
CA ILE A 332 -48.22 0.60 50.33
C ILE A 332 -49.07 -0.46 49.63
N ASN A 333 -48.48 -1.26 48.75
CA ASN A 333 -49.20 -2.30 48.03
C ASN A 333 -49.64 -3.43 48.99
N GLN A 334 -48.78 -3.89 49.90
CA GLN A 334 -49.12 -4.87 50.93
C GLN A 334 -50.27 -4.37 51.82
N VAL A 335 -50.22 -3.10 52.26
CA VAL A 335 -51.32 -2.48 53.02
C VAL A 335 -52.60 -2.42 52.19
N SER A 336 -52.50 -2.08 50.90
CA SER A 336 -53.64 -2.03 49.99
C SER A 336 -54.25 -3.42 49.78
N ILE A 337 -53.43 -4.46 49.62
CA ILE A 337 -53.87 -5.85 49.53
C ILE A 337 -54.57 -6.26 50.82
N ALA A 338 -54.01 -5.98 51.99
CA ALA A 338 -54.66 -6.29 53.27
C ALA A 338 -56.00 -5.57 53.45
N ASN A 339 -56.08 -4.31 53.00
CA ASN A 339 -57.33 -3.54 52.99
C ASN A 339 -58.34 -4.15 52.01
N LEU A 340 -57.90 -4.56 50.82
CA LEU A 340 -58.75 -5.23 49.82
C LEU A 340 -59.24 -6.59 50.30
N ASP A 341 -58.41 -7.37 51.00
CA ASP A 341 -58.80 -8.62 51.64
C ASP A 341 -59.85 -8.37 52.72
N GLY A 342 -59.67 -7.33 53.54
CA GLY A 342 -60.69 -6.91 54.52
C GLY A 342 -61.99 -6.46 53.86
N ILE A 343 -61.92 -5.77 52.72
CA ILE A 343 -63.09 -5.42 51.91
C ILE A 343 -63.71 -6.67 51.29
N GLN A 344 -62.93 -7.61 50.76
CA GLN A 344 -63.42 -8.87 50.21
C GLN A 344 -64.10 -9.73 51.26
N GLN A 345 -63.58 -9.82 52.49
CA GLN A 345 -64.23 -10.52 53.59
C GLN A 345 -65.56 -9.86 54.00
N ARG A 346 -65.62 -8.52 53.93
CA ARG A 346 -66.87 -7.76 54.13
C ARG A 346 -67.83 -7.92 52.97
N ILE A 347 -67.33 -8.02 51.75
CA ILE A 347 -68.13 -8.29 50.56
C ILE A 347 -68.63 -9.73 50.63
N SER A 348 -67.84 -10.74 50.97
CA SER A 348 -68.27 -12.13 51.08
C SER A 348 -69.33 -12.35 52.16
N THR A 349 -69.27 -11.59 53.26
CA THR A 349 -70.34 -11.58 54.27
C THR A 349 -71.61 -10.85 53.80
N LEU A 350 -71.51 -10.03 52.75
CA LEU A 350 -72.64 -9.42 52.02
C LEU A 350 -73.05 -10.22 50.76
N ASP A 351 -72.20 -11.12 50.27
CA ASP A 351 -72.34 -11.88 49.01
C ASP A 351 -73.12 -13.20 49.18
N ASP A 352 -73.45 -13.59 50.42
CA ASP A 352 -74.50 -14.58 50.71
C ASP A 352 -75.89 -14.11 50.20
N SER A 353 -76.01 -12.86 49.75
CA SER A 353 -77.27 -12.29 49.26
C SER A 353 -77.35 -11.99 47.76
N ARG A 354 -76.29 -12.09 46.94
CA ARG A 354 -76.40 -11.79 45.49
C ARG A 354 -75.41 -12.54 44.61
N GLN A 355 -75.75 -13.77 44.23
CA GLN A 355 -75.07 -14.43 43.11
C GLN A 355 -75.33 -13.72 41.76
N GLN A 356 -74.29 -13.75 40.92
CA GLN A 356 -74.23 -13.70 39.44
C GLN A 356 -73.78 -12.38 38.78
N LYS A 357 -72.51 -12.36 38.32
CA LYS A 357 -72.10 -12.53 36.91
C LYS A 357 -70.62 -12.16 36.74
N VAL A 358 -69.76 -13.16 36.50
CA VAL A 358 -68.39 -12.96 36.02
C VAL A 358 -68.41 -13.14 34.50
N ILE A 359 -68.10 -12.09 33.75
CA ILE A 359 -67.87 -12.13 32.31
C ILE A 359 -66.36 -12.29 32.10
N SER A 360 -65.93 -13.40 31.51
CA SER A 360 -64.56 -13.64 31.08
C SER A 360 -64.28 -12.87 29.78
N HIS A 361 -63.50 -11.78 29.85
CA HIS A 361 -62.85 -11.23 28.66
C HIS A 361 -61.48 -11.90 28.51
N THR A 362 -61.35 -12.79 27.53
CA THR A 362 -60.04 -13.18 27.00
C THR A 362 -59.48 -11.99 26.23
N SER A 363 -58.48 -11.31 26.79
CA SER A 363 -57.80 -10.20 26.14
C SER A 363 -57.06 -10.72 24.90
N LYS A 364 -57.51 -10.31 23.70
CA LYS A 364 -56.75 -10.54 22.47
C LYS A 364 -55.44 -9.75 22.55
N LEU A 365 -54.33 -10.38 22.15
CA LEU A 365 -53.03 -9.71 22.04
C LEU A 365 -53.12 -8.53 21.05
N PRO A 366 -52.45 -7.39 21.32
CA PRO A 366 -52.45 -6.25 20.40
C PRO A 366 -51.89 -6.64 19.03
N ARG A 367 -52.52 -6.18 17.96
CA ARG A 367 -52.05 -6.40 16.59
C ARG A 367 -51.00 -5.35 16.21
N VAL A 368 -49.80 -5.80 15.85
CA VAL A 368 -48.69 -4.93 15.45
C VAL A 368 -48.42 -5.02 13.95
N GLY A 369 -48.23 -3.87 13.31
CA GLY A 369 -47.72 -3.75 11.95
C GLY A 369 -46.33 -3.11 11.97
N ILE A 370 -45.37 -3.76 11.34
CA ILE A 370 -43.96 -3.36 11.31
C ILE A 370 -43.64 -2.77 9.94
N PHE A 371 -42.99 -1.61 9.92
CA PHE A 371 -42.64 -0.88 8.70
C PHE A 371 -41.19 -0.43 8.80
N VAL A 372 -40.32 -0.98 7.95
CA VAL A 372 -38.87 -0.78 8.04
C VAL A 372 -38.37 -0.02 6.82
N ASP A 373 -37.83 1.17 7.06
CA ASP A 373 -37.05 1.89 6.06
C ASP A 373 -35.62 1.33 6.03
N VAL A 374 -35.39 0.41 5.09
CA VAL A 374 -34.11 -0.30 5.00
C VAL A 374 -32.98 0.67 4.64
N GLN A 375 -33.23 1.70 3.83
CA GLN A 375 -32.19 2.66 3.47
C GLN A 375 -31.78 3.49 4.68
N ASN A 376 -32.75 4.08 5.39
CA ASN A 376 -32.47 4.90 6.56
C ASN A 376 -31.72 4.09 7.64
N MET A 377 -32.16 2.86 7.90
CA MET A 377 -31.50 1.96 8.86
C MET A 377 -30.10 1.53 8.42
N PHE A 378 -29.90 1.26 7.12
CA PHE A 378 -28.59 0.88 6.58
C PHE A 378 -27.57 2.01 6.72
N TYR A 379 -27.93 3.24 6.34
CA TYR A 379 -27.03 4.38 6.47
C TYR A 379 -26.73 4.69 7.94
N ALA A 380 -27.74 4.62 8.82
CA ALA A 380 -27.57 4.82 10.25
C ALA A 380 -26.62 3.80 10.91
N ALA A 381 -26.73 2.53 10.52
CA ALA A 381 -25.86 1.46 11.00
C ALA A 381 -24.41 1.62 10.52
N LYS A 382 -24.23 1.97 9.23
CA LYS A 382 -22.91 2.15 8.62
C LYS A 382 -22.15 3.33 9.25
N ASP A 383 -22.83 4.45 9.48
CA ASP A 383 -22.22 5.70 9.95
C ASP A 383 -21.50 5.56 11.30
N ARG A 384 -22.13 4.92 12.29
CA ARG A 384 -21.58 4.84 13.66
C ARG A 384 -20.94 3.50 14.01
N TYR A 385 -21.38 2.41 13.39
CA TYR A 385 -20.98 1.06 13.78
C TYR A 385 -20.14 0.34 12.73
N ALA A 386 -20.02 0.88 11.51
CA ALA A 386 -19.39 0.22 10.37
C ALA A 386 -19.87 -1.23 10.13
N GLY A 387 -21.05 -1.57 10.64
CA GLY A 387 -21.64 -2.91 10.66
C GLY A 387 -23.00 -2.95 9.96
N ARG A 388 -23.65 -4.11 9.96
CA ARG A 388 -24.98 -4.29 9.35
C ARG A 388 -26.02 -4.52 10.44
N LEU A 389 -27.23 -4.02 10.21
CA LEU A 389 -28.35 -4.29 11.12
C LEU A 389 -28.86 -5.72 10.93
N ASP A 390 -29.05 -6.44 12.02
CA ASP A 390 -29.70 -7.75 12.05
C ASP A 390 -31.23 -7.56 12.02
N TYR A 391 -31.81 -7.69 10.83
CA TYR A 391 -33.25 -7.52 10.62
C TYR A 391 -34.08 -8.63 11.29
N ILE A 392 -33.51 -9.79 11.60
CA ILE A 392 -34.23 -10.86 12.28
C ILE A 392 -34.45 -10.46 13.74
N LYS A 393 -33.38 -10.04 14.42
CA LYS A 393 -33.47 -9.52 15.79
C LYS A 393 -34.30 -8.24 15.87
N LEU A 394 -34.23 -7.37 14.85
CA LEU A 394 -35.07 -6.18 14.78
C LEU A 394 -36.55 -6.55 14.74
N LEU A 395 -36.91 -7.55 13.92
CA LEU A 395 -38.27 -8.06 13.84
C LEU A 395 -38.73 -8.56 15.22
N ASP A 396 -37.93 -9.41 15.87
CA ASP A 396 -38.26 -9.97 17.19
C ASP A 396 -38.45 -8.89 18.26
N LEU A 397 -37.57 -7.88 18.27
CA LEU A 397 -37.67 -6.72 19.17
C LEU A 397 -38.97 -5.94 18.94
N MET A 398 -39.31 -5.66 17.68
CA MET A 398 -40.48 -4.88 17.32
C MET A 398 -41.79 -5.67 17.43
N VAL A 399 -41.76 -7.00 17.33
CA VAL A 399 -42.94 -7.85 17.58
C VAL A 399 -43.17 -8.00 19.07
N GLY A 400 -42.15 -8.38 19.85
CA GLY A 400 -42.29 -8.69 21.27
C GLY A 400 -43.36 -9.76 21.53
N SER A 401 -44.23 -9.54 22.52
CA SER A 401 -45.31 -10.46 22.88
C SER A 401 -46.62 -10.26 22.10
N ARG A 402 -46.59 -9.49 21.01
CA ARG A 402 -47.79 -9.04 20.26
C ARG A 402 -48.08 -9.92 19.06
N GLN A 403 -49.28 -9.79 18.51
CA GLN A 403 -49.66 -10.49 17.29
C GLN A 403 -49.15 -9.72 16.06
N LEU A 404 -48.12 -10.24 15.38
CA LEU A 404 -47.66 -9.70 14.11
C LEU A 404 -48.76 -9.84 13.04
N THR A 405 -49.22 -8.71 12.50
CA THR A 405 -50.21 -8.67 11.41
C THR A 405 -49.53 -8.54 10.06
N VAL A 406 -48.52 -7.67 9.98
CA VAL A 406 -47.70 -7.49 8.78
C VAL A 406 -46.31 -6.97 9.17
N ALA A 407 -45.30 -7.32 8.40
CA ALA A 407 -43.98 -6.68 8.44
C ALA A 407 -43.58 -6.30 7.02
N TYR A 408 -43.45 -5.01 6.72
CA TYR A 408 -42.94 -4.52 5.46
C TYR A 408 -41.51 -4.04 5.57
N ALA A 409 -40.67 -4.43 4.61
CA ALA A 409 -39.35 -3.85 4.43
C ALA A 409 -39.28 -3.12 3.08
N TYR A 410 -38.96 -1.83 3.15
CA TYR A 410 -38.93 -0.92 2.02
C TYR A 410 -37.50 -0.76 1.52
N ILE A 411 -37.24 -1.31 0.34
CA ILE A 411 -35.91 -1.40 -0.25
C ILE A 411 -35.85 -0.55 -1.51
N VAL A 412 -34.76 0.19 -1.68
CA VAL A 412 -34.51 0.93 -2.92
C VAL A 412 -33.45 0.18 -3.70
N GLN A 413 -33.81 -0.22 -4.91
CA GLN A 413 -32.92 -0.95 -5.80
C GLN A 413 -32.02 0.01 -6.56
N ILE A 414 -30.72 -0.26 -6.46
CA ILE A 414 -29.68 0.43 -7.21
C ILE A 414 -29.23 -0.54 -8.31
N PRO A 415 -29.32 -0.17 -9.60
CA PRO A 415 -29.04 -1.10 -10.72
C PRO A 415 -27.68 -1.79 -10.64
N GLU A 416 -26.69 -1.16 -10.01
CA GLU A 416 -25.32 -1.65 -9.90
C GLU A 416 -25.08 -2.61 -8.72
N ILE A 417 -26.04 -2.76 -7.79
CA ILE A 417 -25.89 -3.59 -6.58
C ILE A 417 -26.89 -4.73 -6.63
N ASP A 418 -26.37 -5.96 -6.70
CA ASP A 418 -27.22 -7.15 -6.53
C ASP A 418 -27.62 -7.31 -5.06
N GLN A 419 -28.90 -7.04 -4.79
CA GLN A 419 -29.51 -7.18 -3.46
C GLN A 419 -30.42 -8.43 -3.38
N SER A 420 -30.40 -9.31 -4.38
CA SER A 420 -31.33 -10.45 -4.48
C SER A 420 -31.21 -11.41 -3.29
N SER A 421 -29.98 -11.66 -2.82
CA SER A 421 -29.71 -12.50 -1.65
C SER A 421 -30.26 -11.90 -0.36
N PHE A 422 -30.14 -10.58 -0.19
CA PHE A 422 -30.66 -9.85 0.96
C PHE A 422 -32.19 -9.82 0.97
N VAL A 423 -32.81 -9.55 -0.18
CA VAL A 423 -34.27 -9.62 -0.37
C VAL A 423 -34.79 -11.01 0.02
N SER A 424 -34.16 -12.07 -0.52
CA SER A 424 -34.56 -13.46 -0.24
C SER A 424 -34.44 -13.80 1.24
N LEU A 425 -33.39 -13.30 1.93
CA LEU A 425 -33.21 -13.50 3.36
C LEU A 425 -34.34 -12.84 4.17
N LEU A 426 -34.72 -11.61 3.83
CA LEU A 426 -35.79 -10.91 4.54
C LEU A 426 -37.15 -11.59 4.31
N GLU A 427 -37.45 -12.01 3.08
CA GLU A 427 -38.67 -12.75 2.75
C GLU A 427 -38.77 -14.06 3.53
N HIS A 428 -37.66 -14.81 3.61
CA HIS A 428 -37.60 -16.06 4.37
C HIS A 428 -37.85 -15.86 5.87
N ASN A 429 -37.47 -14.69 6.40
CA ASN A 429 -37.63 -14.33 7.82
C ASN A 429 -38.92 -13.56 8.11
N GLY A 430 -39.89 -13.55 7.19
CA GLY A 430 -41.25 -13.06 7.46
C GLY A 430 -41.53 -11.60 7.08
N TYR A 431 -40.59 -10.93 6.41
CA TYR A 431 -40.84 -9.61 5.83
C TYR A 431 -41.53 -9.73 4.46
N THR A 432 -42.47 -8.83 4.20
CA THR A 432 -43.01 -8.57 2.87
C THR A 432 -42.22 -7.42 2.24
N ILE A 433 -41.63 -7.67 1.08
CA ILE A 433 -40.70 -6.71 0.47
C ILE A 433 -41.44 -5.73 -0.45
N ARG A 434 -41.07 -4.45 -0.36
CA ARG A 434 -41.47 -3.38 -1.27
C ARG A 434 -40.21 -2.79 -1.91
N THR A 435 -40.07 -2.96 -3.23
CA THR A 435 -38.91 -2.44 -3.98
C THR A 435 -39.27 -1.25 -4.85
N LYS A 436 -38.37 -0.26 -4.89
CA LYS A 436 -38.48 0.93 -5.75
C LYS A 436 -37.14 1.19 -6.41
N ASP A 437 -37.15 1.38 -7.72
CA ASP A 437 -35.94 1.69 -8.46
C ASP A 437 -35.48 3.11 -8.14
N LEU A 438 -34.19 3.28 -7.86
CA LEU A 438 -33.58 4.60 -7.73
C LEU A 438 -33.67 5.33 -9.07
N ARG A 439 -34.43 6.43 -9.12
CA ARG A 439 -34.54 7.25 -10.33
C ARG A 439 -33.58 8.43 -10.25
N LEU A 440 -32.60 8.44 -11.14
CA LEU A 440 -31.71 9.58 -11.36
C LEU A 440 -32.38 10.54 -12.34
N ARG A 441 -32.55 11.80 -11.93
CA ARG A 441 -32.96 12.88 -12.83
C ARG A 441 -31.77 13.43 -13.60
N GLY A 442 -32.04 14.07 -14.74
CA GLY A 442 -31.01 14.72 -15.57
C GLY A 442 -30.26 15.86 -14.89
N ASP A 443 -30.75 16.34 -13.74
CA ASP A 443 -30.10 17.34 -12.88
C ASP A 443 -29.14 16.73 -11.83
N GLY A 444 -28.99 15.39 -11.82
CA GLY A 444 -28.16 14.68 -10.85
C GLY A 444 -28.82 14.43 -9.49
N SER A 445 -30.06 14.88 -9.28
CA SER A 445 -30.81 14.54 -8.07
C SER A 445 -31.29 13.09 -8.13
N ALA A 446 -30.98 12.34 -7.08
CA ALA A 446 -31.48 10.99 -6.89
C ALA A 446 -32.82 11.08 -6.15
N LYS A 447 -33.90 10.59 -6.77
CA LYS A 447 -35.20 10.49 -6.11
C LYS A 447 -35.51 9.01 -5.92
N GLY A 448 -35.43 8.57 -4.67
CA GLY A 448 -35.47 7.15 -4.31
C GLY A 448 -36.12 6.82 -2.97
N ASP A 449 -36.38 7.80 -2.09
CA ASP A 449 -36.94 7.56 -0.76
C ASP A 449 -38.28 6.81 -0.79
N TRP A 450 -38.58 6.16 0.33
CA TRP A 450 -39.83 5.44 0.53
C TRP A 450 -40.84 6.19 1.40
N ASP A 451 -40.51 7.38 1.90
CA ASP A 451 -41.24 8.10 2.95
C ASP A 451 -42.73 8.24 2.66
N VAL A 452 -43.07 8.70 1.45
CA VAL A 452 -44.47 8.83 1.02
C VAL A 452 -45.16 7.47 0.92
N GLY A 453 -44.45 6.45 0.41
CA GLY A 453 -45.02 5.10 0.26
C GLY A 453 -45.28 4.45 1.62
N ILE A 454 -44.32 4.54 2.54
CA ILE A 454 -44.43 4.10 3.93
C ILE A 454 -45.61 4.79 4.62
N ALA A 455 -45.70 6.12 4.51
CA ALA A 455 -46.77 6.89 5.14
C ALA A 455 -48.16 6.50 4.60
N VAL A 456 -48.29 6.28 3.28
CA VAL A 456 -49.54 5.84 2.65
C VAL A 456 -49.93 4.44 3.10
N ASP A 457 -49.00 3.48 3.07
CA ASP A 457 -49.26 2.11 3.49
C ASP A 457 -49.70 2.04 4.96
N ILE A 458 -48.99 2.74 5.85
CA ILE A 458 -49.35 2.84 7.27
C ILE A 458 -50.76 3.41 7.40
N ALA A 459 -51.05 4.55 6.77
CA ALA A 459 -52.35 5.22 6.86
C ALA A 459 -53.51 4.33 6.37
N MET A 460 -53.30 3.54 5.32
CA MET A 460 -54.28 2.59 4.79
C MET A 460 -54.51 1.39 5.72
N MET A 461 -53.50 1.00 6.50
CA MET A 461 -53.57 -0.17 7.38
C MET A 461 -53.99 0.13 8.82
N LEU A 462 -54.12 1.40 9.22
CA LEU A 462 -54.43 1.80 10.61
C LEU A 462 -55.68 1.11 11.18
N ASP A 463 -56.70 0.81 10.38
CA ASP A 463 -57.91 0.15 10.87
C ASP A 463 -57.67 -1.32 11.26
N SER A 464 -56.68 -1.95 10.64
CA SER A 464 -56.29 -3.36 10.88
C SER A 464 -55.24 -3.54 11.98
N LEU A 465 -54.61 -2.45 12.44
CA LEU A 465 -53.53 -2.47 13.41
C LEU A 465 -53.94 -1.82 14.72
N ASP A 466 -53.35 -2.24 15.83
CA ASP A 466 -53.48 -1.58 17.14
C ASP A 466 -52.20 -0.81 17.48
N VAL A 467 -51.05 -1.33 17.02
CA VAL A 467 -49.73 -0.72 17.15
C VAL A 467 -49.06 -0.62 15.78
N VAL A 468 -48.51 0.54 15.47
CA VAL A 468 -47.63 0.78 14.32
C VAL A 468 -46.21 0.87 14.85
N ALA A 469 -45.34 -0.04 14.41
CA ALA A 469 -43.92 -0.01 14.76
C ALA A 469 -43.13 0.40 13.51
N LEU A 470 -42.55 1.60 13.54
CA LEU A 470 -41.79 2.20 12.46
C LEU A 470 -40.29 2.09 12.76
N ALA A 471 -39.53 1.45 11.89
CA ALA A 471 -38.07 1.48 11.95
C ALA A 471 -37.53 2.51 10.97
N SER A 472 -37.41 3.74 11.43
CA SER A 472 -36.78 4.86 10.71
C SER A 472 -36.39 5.97 11.69
N GLY A 473 -35.29 6.66 11.42
CA GLY A 473 -34.86 7.84 12.15
C GLY A 473 -35.36 9.17 11.56
N ASP A 474 -36.08 9.14 10.44
CA ASP A 474 -36.41 10.33 9.66
C ASP A 474 -37.50 11.21 10.31
N GLY A 475 -37.19 12.49 10.49
CA GLY A 475 -38.11 13.48 11.04
C GLY A 475 -39.35 13.73 10.18
N ASP A 476 -39.32 13.41 8.88
CA ASP A 476 -40.47 13.59 7.99
C ASP A 476 -41.68 12.72 8.39
N PHE A 477 -41.48 11.69 9.22
CA PHE A 477 -42.55 10.87 9.77
C PHE A 477 -43.26 11.47 11.00
N CYS A 478 -42.89 12.67 11.49
CA CYS A 478 -43.56 13.28 12.65
C CYS A 478 -45.07 13.48 12.41
N GLU A 479 -45.46 13.97 11.23
CA GLU A 479 -46.87 14.16 10.87
C GLU A 479 -47.64 12.84 10.77
N LEU A 480 -46.95 11.77 10.34
CA LEU A 480 -47.49 10.42 10.34
C LEU A 480 -47.74 9.93 11.77
N ALA A 481 -46.78 10.14 12.69
CA ALA A 481 -46.93 9.77 14.09
C ALA A 481 -48.15 10.44 14.73
N GLU A 482 -48.34 11.73 14.47
CA GLU A 482 -49.52 12.46 14.95
C GLU A 482 -50.82 11.98 14.27
N LEU A 483 -50.79 11.56 13.00
CA LEU A 483 -51.94 10.91 12.37
C LEU A 483 -52.31 9.58 13.06
N VAL A 484 -51.32 8.72 13.35
CA VAL A 484 -51.55 7.43 14.02
C VAL A 484 -52.19 7.65 15.40
N LYS A 485 -51.67 8.60 16.18
CA LYS A 485 -52.21 8.97 17.50
C LYS A 485 -53.60 9.57 17.41
N ARG A 486 -53.88 10.43 16.42
CA ARG A 486 -55.24 10.95 16.17
C ARG A 486 -56.25 9.85 15.87
N ARG A 487 -55.82 8.73 15.28
CA ARG A 487 -56.65 7.52 15.08
C ARG A 487 -56.73 6.61 16.31
N LYS A 488 -56.22 7.06 17.46
CA LYS A 488 -56.19 6.31 18.74
C LYS A 488 -55.44 4.98 18.60
N LYS A 489 -54.39 4.96 17.78
CA LYS A 489 -53.47 3.83 17.64
C LYS A 489 -52.14 4.21 18.27
N ARG A 490 -51.38 3.20 18.70
CA ARG A 490 -50.06 3.42 19.28
C ARG A 490 -49.02 3.47 18.18
N ILE A 491 -48.08 4.40 18.25
CA ILE A 491 -46.90 4.42 17.39
C ILE A 491 -45.62 4.23 18.19
N GLU A 492 -44.78 3.30 17.75
CA GLU A 492 -43.48 3.00 18.31
C GLU A 492 -42.42 3.21 17.25
N VAL A 493 -41.31 3.86 17.60
CA VAL A 493 -40.22 4.16 16.67
C VAL A 493 -38.97 3.41 17.10
N ALA A 494 -38.43 2.56 16.23
CA ALA A 494 -37.18 1.85 16.43
C ALA A 494 -36.09 2.44 15.55
N ALA A 495 -35.10 3.11 16.12
CA ALA A 495 -34.02 3.70 15.33
C ALA A 495 -32.75 3.89 16.18
N PHE A 496 -31.66 4.21 15.51
CA PHE A 496 -30.41 4.53 16.17
C PHE A 496 -30.49 5.92 16.81
N SER A 497 -30.30 6.02 18.12
CA SER A 497 -30.47 7.28 18.88
C SER A 497 -29.64 8.45 18.34
N HIS A 498 -28.50 8.20 17.71
CA HIS A 498 -27.64 9.24 17.15
C HIS A 498 -28.11 9.77 15.78
N ASN A 499 -28.92 9.00 15.07
CA ASN A 499 -29.39 9.31 13.72
C ASN A 499 -30.92 9.34 13.66
N THR A 500 -31.55 9.84 14.73
CA THR A 500 -33.00 9.96 14.85
C THR A 500 -33.38 11.39 15.16
N SER A 501 -34.38 11.93 14.46
CA SER A 501 -34.94 13.25 14.78
C SER A 501 -35.52 13.29 16.21
N MET A 502 -35.12 14.30 16.98
CA MET A 502 -35.67 14.52 18.33
C MET A 502 -37.18 14.78 18.31
N ASP A 503 -37.70 15.38 17.25
CA ASP A 503 -39.14 15.63 17.10
C ASP A 503 -39.89 14.32 16.87
N LEU A 504 -39.32 13.39 16.09
CA LEU A 504 -39.91 12.07 15.88
C LEU A 504 -39.96 11.27 17.20
N ILE A 505 -38.87 11.31 17.98
CA ILE A 505 -38.81 10.65 19.30
C ILE A 505 -39.91 11.20 20.22
N ARG A 506 -40.15 12.51 20.20
CA ARG A 506 -41.19 13.17 21.01
C ARG A 506 -42.61 12.88 20.52
N SER A 507 -42.80 12.75 19.22
CA SER A 507 -44.09 12.44 18.62
C SER A 507 -44.48 10.98 18.85
N ALA A 508 -43.52 10.06 18.95
CA ALA A 508 -43.76 8.64 19.20
C ALA A 508 -44.29 8.35 20.62
N ASP A 509 -45.13 7.32 20.79
CA ASP A 509 -45.57 6.88 22.12
C ASP A 509 -44.48 6.07 22.85
N GLN A 510 -43.59 5.44 22.09
CA GLN A 510 -42.41 4.75 22.61
C GLN A 510 -41.27 4.82 21.61
N PHE A 511 -40.07 5.12 22.10
CA PHE A 511 -38.84 5.02 21.33
C PHE A 511 -38.06 3.76 21.76
N LEU A 512 -37.66 2.95 20.78
CA LEU A 512 -36.90 1.71 20.94
C LEU A 512 -35.49 1.95 20.37
N PRO A 513 -34.50 2.30 21.21
CA PRO A 513 -33.16 2.59 20.73
C PRO A 513 -32.50 1.32 20.18
N ILE A 514 -32.04 1.36 18.93
CA ILE A 514 -31.23 0.29 18.34
C ILE A 514 -29.80 0.40 18.90
N SER A 515 -29.33 -0.66 19.55
CA SER A 515 -28.02 -0.76 20.18
C SER A 515 -27.12 -1.77 19.47
N ASN A 516 -25.87 -1.90 19.94
CA ASN A 516 -24.85 -2.79 19.36
C ASN A 516 -25.28 -4.26 19.29
N GLU A 517 -26.22 -4.70 20.12
CA GLU A 517 -26.69 -6.10 20.17
C GLU A 517 -27.44 -6.54 18.90
N LEU A 518 -27.98 -5.56 18.16
CA LEU A 518 -28.68 -5.73 16.90
C LEU A 518 -27.75 -5.56 15.68
N ILE A 519 -26.44 -5.38 15.88
CA ILE A 519 -25.46 -5.20 14.81
C ILE A 519 -24.68 -6.49 14.57
N ILE A 520 -24.45 -6.83 13.30
CA ILE A 520 -23.73 -8.02 12.82
C ILE A 520 -22.60 -7.65 11.85
#